data_AF-A0A7V1LYH9-F1
#
_entry.id   AF-A0A7V1LYH9-F1
#
_cell.length_a   1.000
_cell.length_b   1.000
_cell.length_c   1.000
_cell.angle_alpha   90.00
_cell.angle_beta   90.00
_cell.angle_gamma   90.00
#
_symmetry.space_group_name_H-M   'P 1'
#
loop_
_entity.id
_entity.type
_entity.pdbx_description
1 polymer ?
#
loop_
_entity_poly.entity_id
_entity_poly.type
_entity_poly.pdbx_seq_one_letter_code
_entity_poly.pdbx_strand_id
1 'polypeptide(L)'
;MLWLLERGATAVQAGEDELAVDLLNDAEDRTEVYNEQSVADIAGQWLLSERASAYIARPYEEQYINVFKMLALFHEGRLENGPTVEARRLASKGNRLRDRYLGLLEELKRRGATESYEFARPGQFIESPLGVYLSVVAFREQSNEGFASTAIKRLRSSLEAQAGLGIESDASMVDRLASMDASSQDAMFVALGGRGPILGRRQVGPYLIYVTPVYFELPEIVVLGTSAASASVEIELADGSTKRYALDRIEDLGAVSQANHEQTLPLIYARTYLRAMSKSALLTAGGVAV
;
A
#
# COMPACT_ATOMS: atom_id res chain seq x y z
N MET A 1 1.34 -14.41 -3.52
CA MET A 1 0.75 -13.16 -3.00
C MET A 1 0.40 -12.24 -4.15
N LEU A 2 1.35 -11.65 -4.90
CA LEU A 2 1.02 -10.68 -5.96
C LEU A 2 -0.04 -11.14 -6.96
N TRP A 3 0.10 -12.38 -7.46
CA TRP A 3 -0.89 -12.98 -8.35
C TRP A 3 -2.31 -13.06 -7.73
N LEU A 4 -2.39 -13.32 -6.42
CA LEU A 4 -3.66 -13.37 -5.68
C LEU A 4 -4.25 -11.97 -5.52
N LEU A 5 -3.43 -10.97 -5.19
CA LEU A 5 -3.87 -9.58 -5.11
C LEU A 5 -4.42 -9.08 -6.47
N GLU A 6 -3.70 -9.36 -7.56
CA GLU A 6 -4.12 -8.98 -8.91
C GLU A 6 -5.42 -9.68 -9.33
N ARG A 7 -5.53 -11.00 -9.08
CA ARG A 7 -6.73 -11.77 -9.36
C ARG A 7 -7.91 -11.33 -8.50
N GLY A 8 -7.68 -11.05 -7.22
CA GLY A 8 -8.69 -10.52 -6.31
C GLY A 8 -9.21 -9.16 -6.76
N ALA A 9 -8.32 -8.23 -7.11
CA ALA A 9 -8.70 -6.92 -7.64
C ALA A 9 -9.50 -7.03 -8.96
N THR A 10 -9.12 -7.97 -9.83
CA THR A 10 -9.85 -8.26 -11.08
C THR A 10 -11.23 -8.84 -10.79
N ALA A 11 -11.35 -9.74 -9.81
CA ALA A 11 -12.63 -10.31 -9.39
C ALA A 11 -13.57 -9.23 -8.82
N VAL A 12 -13.06 -8.27 -8.03
CA VAL A 12 -13.85 -7.08 -7.60
C VAL A 12 -14.41 -6.34 -8.81
N GLN A 13 -13.59 -6.09 -9.83
CA GLN A 13 -14.04 -5.40 -11.03
C GLN A 13 -15.09 -6.19 -11.83
N ALA A 14 -14.99 -7.52 -11.82
CA ALA A 14 -15.93 -8.41 -12.50
C ALA A 14 -17.25 -8.62 -11.72
N GLY A 15 -17.35 -8.12 -10.48
CA GLY A 15 -18.47 -8.38 -9.59
C GLY A 15 -18.48 -9.81 -9.02
N GLU A 16 -17.34 -10.50 -9.04
CA GLU A 16 -17.16 -11.83 -8.46
C GLU A 16 -16.73 -11.71 -7.00
N ASP A 17 -17.58 -11.12 -6.16
CA ASP A 17 -17.20 -10.63 -4.81
C ASP A 17 -16.72 -11.73 -3.87
N GLU A 18 -17.39 -12.88 -3.83
CA GLU A 18 -16.99 -14.02 -2.98
C GLU A 18 -15.59 -14.53 -3.39
N LEU A 19 -15.36 -14.71 -4.69
CA LEU A 19 -14.05 -15.09 -5.21
C LEU A 19 -12.98 -14.03 -4.91
N ALA A 20 -13.34 -12.75 -5.00
CA ALA A 20 -12.44 -11.65 -4.67
C ALA A 20 -12.01 -11.73 -3.19
N VAL A 21 -12.96 -11.92 -2.28
CA VAL A 21 -12.70 -12.05 -0.84
C VAL A 21 -11.81 -13.26 -0.55
N ASP A 22 -12.08 -14.42 -1.15
CA ASP A 22 -11.27 -15.63 -0.96
C ASP A 22 -9.82 -15.44 -1.45
N LEU A 23 -9.64 -14.92 -2.66
CA LEU A 23 -8.30 -14.65 -3.21
C LEU A 23 -7.53 -13.63 -2.36
N LEU A 24 -8.22 -12.62 -1.82
CA LEU A 24 -7.60 -11.57 -1.00
C LEU A 24 -7.30 -12.05 0.43
N ASN A 25 -8.10 -12.97 0.99
CA ASN A 25 -7.78 -13.68 2.23
C ASN A 25 -6.50 -14.53 2.04
N ASP A 26 -6.43 -15.32 0.97
CA ASP A 26 -5.23 -16.09 0.63
C ASP A 26 -4.00 -15.19 0.42
N ALA A 27 -4.20 -13.99 -0.14
CA ALA A 27 -3.14 -13.00 -0.29
C ALA A 27 -2.68 -12.51 1.09
N GLU A 28 -3.61 -12.17 1.98
CA GLU A 28 -3.36 -11.71 3.35
C GLU A 28 -2.62 -12.77 4.17
N ASP A 29 -3.08 -14.02 4.16
CA ASP A 29 -2.46 -15.13 4.91
C ASP A 29 -0.99 -15.33 4.53
N ARG A 30 -0.68 -15.23 3.23
CA ARG A 30 0.72 -15.31 2.75
C ARG A 30 1.58 -14.13 3.22
N THR A 31 0.98 -12.98 3.51
CA THR A 31 1.69 -11.84 4.12
C THR A 31 1.82 -11.99 5.63
N GLU A 32 0.79 -12.52 6.31
CA GLU A 32 0.78 -12.69 7.77
C GLU A 32 1.89 -13.63 8.25
N VAL A 33 2.12 -14.75 7.55
CA VAL A 33 3.23 -15.69 7.86
C VAL A 33 4.58 -14.99 7.89
N TYR A 34 4.79 -14.04 6.97
CA TYR A 34 6.02 -13.25 6.99
C TYR A 34 5.98 -12.21 8.12
N ASN A 35 4.83 -11.60 8.39
CA ASN A 35 4.64 -10.59 9.44
C ASN A 35 4.85 -11.13 10.86
N GLU A 36 4.79 -12.44 11.07
CA GLU A 36 5.08 -13.11 12.35
C GLU A 36 6.57 -13.32 12.62
N GLN A 37 7.43 -13.23 11.60
CA GLN A 37 8.88 -13.43 11.77
C GLN A 37 9.53 -12.26 12.49
N SER A 38 10.56 -12.56 13.30
CA SER A 38 11.32 -11.52 13.99
C SER A 38 12.11 -10.64 13.01
N VAL A 39 12.25 -9.36 13.34
CA VAL A 39 13.03 -8.39 12.54
C VAL A 39 14.46 -8.87 12.31
N ALA A 40 15.07 -9.51 13.32
CA ALA A 40 16.43 -10.03 13.25
C ALA A 40 16.56 -11.22 12.29
N ASP A 41 15.57 -12.13 12.28
CA ASP A 41 15.55 -13.29 11.39
C ASP A 41 15.41 -12.86 9.94
N ILE A 42 14.51 -11.92 9.68
CA ILE A 42 14.28 -11.33 8.36
C ILE A 42 15.56 -10.69 7.84
N ALA A 43 16.19 -9.82 8.65
CA ALA A 43 17.45 -9.20 8.29
C ALA A 43 18.55 -10.24 8.03
N GLY A 44 18.55 -11.35 8.78
CA GLY A 44 19.44 -12.50 8.54
C GLY A 44 19.20 -13.17 7.20
N GLN A 45 17.94 -13.52 6.89
CA GLN A 45 17.56 -14.14 5.63
C GLN A 45 17.95 -13.27 4.42
N TRP A 46 17.74 -11.95 4.51
CA TRP A 46 18.12 -11.00 3.44
C TRP A 46 19.60 -11.02 3.10
N LEU A 47 20.47 -11.22 4.09
CA LEU A 47 21.91 -11.31 3.89
C LEU A 47 22.31 -12.66 3.29
N LEU A 48 21.65 -13.74 3.70
CA LEU A 48 22.02 -15.11 3.35
C LEU A 48 21.54 -15.54 1.95
N SER A 49 20.28 -15.28 1.55
CA SER A 49 19.77 -15.70 0.24
C SER A 49 18.43 -15.06 -0.15
N GLU A 50 18.34 -14.59 -1.41
CA GLU A 50 17.07 -14.14 -2.02
C GLU A 50 16.14 -15.29 -2.39
N ARG A 51 16.68 -16.46 -2.73
CA ARG A 51 15.88 -17.62 -3.16
C ARG A 51 15.16 -18.31 -2.01
N ALA A 52 15.61 -18.09 -0.77
CA ALA A 52 15.03 -18.68 0.43
C ALA A 52 14.01 -17.76 1.11
N SER A 53 13.89 -16.50 0.68
CA SER A 53 12.95 -15.55 1.27
C SER A 53 11.60 -15.65 0.55
N ALA A 54 10.54 -15.96 1.30
CA ALA A 54 9.17 -15.82 0.80
C ALA A 54 8.95 -14.38 0.31
N TYR A 55 8.06 -14.18 -0.66
CA TYR A 55 7.74 -12.84 -1.16
C TYR A 55 7.29 -11.94 0.00
N ILE A 56 7.97 -10.81 0.16
CA ILE A 56 7.67 -9.82 1.18
C ILE A 56 6.79 -8.76 0.55
N ALA A 57 5.56 -8.67 1.04
CA ALA A 57 4.63 -7.64 0.63
C ALA A 57 5.21 -6.25 0.88
N ARG A 58 5.02 -5.36 -0.09
CA ARG A 58 5.36 -3.96 0.10
C ARG A 58 4.25 -3.27 0.89
N PRO A 59 4.57 -2.21 1.65
CA PRO A 59 3.58 -1.47 2.44
C PRO A 59 2.32 -1.06 1.66
N TYR A 60 2.49 -0.62 0.41
CA TYR A 60 1.35 -0.25 -0.43
C TYR A 60 0.50 -1.46 -0.87
N GLU A 61 1.09 -2.65 -1.02
CA GLU A 61 0.37 -3.85 -1.46
C GLU A 61 -0.53 -4.36 -0.34
N GLU A 62 -0.04 -4.33 0.90
CA GLU A 62 -0.78 -4.81 2.06
C GLU A 62 -2.04 -3.99 2.35
N GLN A 63 -2.00 -2.67 2.15
CA GLN A 63 -3.18 -1.82 2.34
C GLN A 63 -4.26 -2.13 1.29
N TYR A 64 -3.88 -2.36 0.02
CA TYR A 64 -4.85 -2.58 -1.04
C TYR A 64 -5.58 -3.92 -0.93
N ILE A 65 -5.02 -4.90 -0.21
CA ILE A 65 -5.75 -6.13 0.13
C ILE A 65 -7.05 -5.77 0.86
N ASN A 66 -6.98 -4.98 1.95
CA ASN A 66 -8.19 -4.62 2.71
C ASN A 66 -9.08 -3.62 1.95
N VAL A 67 -8.51 -2.76 1.11
CA VAL A 67 -9.29 -1.86 0.23
C VAL A 67 -10.19 -2.67 -0.69
N PHE A 68 -9.62 -3.64 -1.42
CA PHE A 68 -10.39 -4.47 -2.35
C PHE A 68 -11.36 -5.41 -1.63
N LYS A 69 -11.01 -5.94 -0.45
CA LYS A 69 -11.96 -6.70 0.39
C LYS A 69 -13.14 -5.84 0.80
N MET A 70 -12.92 -4.61 1.24
CA MET A 70 -14.02 -3.70 1.58
C MET A 70 -14.90 -3.41 0.36
N LEU A 71 -14.31 -3.16 -0.81
CA LEU A 71 -15.09 -2.94 -2.04
C LEU A 71 -15.96 -4.16 -2.39
N ALA A 72 -15.40 -5.37 -2.35
CA ALA A 72 -16.15 -6.61 -2.58
C ALA A 72 -17.30 -6.76 -1.58
N LEU A 73 -17.04 -6.57 -0.28
CA LEU A 73 -18.04 -6.69 0.77
C LEU A 73 -19.17 -5.65 0.63
N PHE A 74 -18.83 -4.41 0.25
CA PHE A 74 -19.83 -3.38 -0.02
C PHE A 74 -20.65 -3.68 -1.27
N HIS A 75 -20.01 -4.17 -2.33
CA HIS A 75 -20.68 -4.53 -3.58
C HIS A 75 -21.63 -5.71 -3.40
N GLU A 76 -21.24 -6.72 -2.61
CA GLU A 76 -22.08 -7.88 -2.26
C GLU A 76 -23.24 -7.51 -1.30
N GLY A 77 -23.23 -6.30 -0.72
CA GLY A 77 -24.21 -5.88 0.29
C GLY A 77 -23.98 -6.45 1.69
N ARG A 78 -22.79 -7.01 1.96
CA ARG A 78 -22.40 -7.58 3.27
C ARG A 78 -21.92 -6.49 4.21
N LEU A 79 -22.85 -5.66 4.68
CA LEU A 79 -22.56 -4.50 5.53
C LEU A 79 -22.29 -4.87 7.00
N GLU A 80 -22.75 -6.04 7.44
CA GLU A 80 -22.59 -6.51 8.81
C GLU A 80 -21.18 -7.01 9.10
N ASN A 81 -20.48 -6.32 10.00
CA ASN A 81 -19.17 -6.65 10.60
C ASN A 81 -17.97 -6.83 9.66
N GLY A 82 -18.14 -7.31 8.42
CA GLY A 82 -17.07 -7.54 7.45
C GLY A 82 -16.29 -6.26 7.14
N PRO A 83 -16.94 -5.22 6.58
CA PRO A 83 -16.26 -3.97 6.23
C PRO A 83 -15.58 -3.29 7.42
N THR A 84 -16.15 -3.36 8.63
CA THR A 84 -15.54 -2.76 9.84
C THR A 84 -14.36 -3.56 10.38
N VAL A 85 -14.34 -4.88 10.19
CA VAL A 85 -13.15 -5.71 10.46
C VAL A 85 -12.01 -5.31 9.52
N GLU A 86 -12.29 -5.20 8.22
CA GLU A 86 -11.30 -4.81 7.23
C GLU A 86 -10.80 -3.37 7.44
N ALA A 87 -11.69 -2.44 7.81
CA ALA A 87 -11.33 -1.06 8.17
C ALA A 87 -10.36 -1.00 9.38
N ARG A 88 -10.59 -1.83 10.40
CA ARG A 88 -9.69 -1.93 11.57
C ARG A 88 -8.35 -2.56 11.19
N ARG A 89 -8.34 -3.57 10.32
CA ARG A 89 -7.11 -4.19 9.80
C ARG A 89 -6.28 -3.20 8.98
N LEU A 90 -6.92 -2.44 8.10
CA LEU A 90 -6.26 -1.37 7.34
C LEU A 90 -5.61 -0.35 8.31
N ALA A 91 -6.34 0.06 9.35
CA ALA A 91 -5.85 1.00 10.35
C ALA A 91 -4.61 0.51 11.11
N SER A 92 -4.61 -0.76 11.51
CA SER A 92 -3.49 -1.34 12.27
C SER A 92 -2.26 -1.60 11.39
N LYS A 93 -2.46 -1.94 10.10
CA LYS A 93 -1.37 -2.18 9.14
C LYS A 93 -0.49 -0.95 8.95
N GLY A 94 -1.06 0.25 8.84
CA GLY A 94 -0.27 1.48 8.67
C GLY A 94 0.76 1.70 9.78
N ASN A 95 0.35 1.46 11.04
CA ASN A 95 1.27 1.55 12.19
C ASN A 95 2.30 0.41 12.18
N ARG A 96 1.85 -0.83 11.96
CA ARG A 96 2.74 -2.01 11.93
C ARG A 96 3.82 -1.91 10.87
N LEU A 97 3.48 -1.43 9.67
CA LEU A 97 4.42 -1.24 8.56
C LEU A 97 5.50 -0.21 8.90
N ARG A 98 5.11 0.89 9.56
CA ARG A 98 6.04 1.92 10.05
C ARG A 98 7.01 1.36 11.08
N ASP A 99 6.50 0.74 12.13
CA ASP A 99 7.31 0.20 13.23
C ASP A 99 8.29 -0.85 12.71
N ARG A 100 7.82 -1.71 11.80
CA ARG A 100 8.65 -2.74 11.19
C ARG A 100 9.72 -2.17 10.27
N TYR A 101 9.39 -1.18 9.46
CA TYR A 101 10.37 -0.50 8.61
C TYR A 101 11.50 0.10 9.46
N LEU A 102 11.14 0.81 10.53
CA LEU A 102 12.11 1.40 11.45
C LEU A 102 12.98 0.34 12.13
N GLY A 103 12.37 -0.75 12.62
CA GLY A 103 13.10 -1.86 13.24
C GLY A 103 14.06 -2.56 12.27
N LEU A 104 13.65 -2.82 11.03
CA LEU A 104 14.51 -3.42 10.01
C LEU A 104 15.67 -2.49 9.65
N LEU A 105 15.40 -1.19 9.53
CA LEU A 105 16.44 -0.21 9.23
C LEU A 105 17.48 -0.13 10.35
N GLU A 106 17.04 -0.10 11.61
CA GLU A 106 17.91 -0.12 12.78
C GLU A 106 18.74 -1.41 12.85
N GLU A 107 18.14 -2.57 12.55
CA GLU A 107 18.83 -3.84 12.53
C GLU A 107 19.94 -3.88 11.46
N LEU A 108 19.67 -3.37 10.26
CA LEU A 108 20.68 -3.30 9.21
C LEU A 108 21.80 -2.31 9.56
N LYS A 109 21.47 -1.17 10.20
CA LYS A 109 22.49 -0.25 10.73
C LYS A 109 23.40 -0.92 11.74
N ARG A 110 22.83 -1.69 12.68
CA ARG A 110 23.59 -2.48 13.66
C ARG A 110 24.53 -3.51 13.03
N ARG A 111 24.18 -4.01 11.84
CA ARG A 111 24.98 -4.97 11.05
C ARG A 111 25.99 -4.32 10.11
N GLY A 112 26.18 -3.00 10.19
CA GLY A 112 27.24 -2.28 9.48
C GLY A 112 26.80 -1.59 8.18
N ALA A 113 25.50 -1.38 7.97
CA ALA A 113 25.07 -0.45 6.92
C ALA A 113 25.50 0.97 7.32
N THR A 114 26.52 1.53 6.65
CA THR A 114 27.05 2.87 6.94
C THR A 114 26.08 3.99 6.54
N GLU A 115 26.13 5.10 7.28
CA GLU A 115 25.27 6.29 7.12
C GLU A 115 25.51 7.12 5.85
N SER A 116 26.38 6.69 4.93
CA SER A 116 26.83 7.53 3.79
C SER A 116 25.80 7.68 2.67
N TYR A 117 24.55 7.28 2.89
CA TYR A 117 23.45 7.53 1.98
C TYR A 117 22.43 8.35 2.74
N GLU A 118 22.01 9.49 2.18
CA GLU A 118 20.90 10.26 2.73
C GLU A 118 19.68 9.34 2.79
N PHE A 119 19.45 8.75 3.96
CA PHE A 119 18.22 8.05 4.26
C PHE A 119 17.14 9.12 4.20
N ALA A 120 16.46 9.20 3.06
CA ALA A 120 15.30 10.06 2.88
C ALA A 120 14.37 9.88 4.08
N ARG A 121 13.84 11.01 4.54
CA ARG A 121 13.15 11.30 5.81
C ARG A 121 12.41 10.10 6.43
N PRO A 122 12.33 10.02 7.77
CA PRO A 122 11.60 8.95 8.47
C PRO A 122 10.20 8.73 7.89
N GLY A 123 9.95 7.48 7.50
CA GLY A 123 8.86 7.02 6.65
C GLY A 123 7.47 7.34 7.19
N GLN A 124 6.88 8.40 6.65
CA GLN A 124 5.45 8.61 6.72
C GLN A 124 4.81 7.87 5.54
N PHE A 125 4.45 6.61 5.78
CA PHE A 125 3.61 5.88 4.84
C PHE A 125 2.28 6.61 4.68
N ILE A 126 1.89 6.83 3.43
CA ILE A 126 0.61 7.41 3.04
C ILE A 126 -0.41 6.28 3.06
N GLU A 127 -1.39 6.37 3.95
CA GLU A 127 -2.54 5.48 3.93
C GLU A 127 -3.37 5.74 2.68
N SER A 128 -3.92 4.69 2.06
CA SER A 128 -4.85 4.79 0.93
C SER A 128 -6.05 5.66 1.29
N PRO A 129 -6.22 6.86 0.68
CA PRO A 129 -7.40 7.69 0.90
C PRO A 129 -8.71 6.97 0.57
N LEU A 130 -8.74 6.12 -0.46
CA LEU A 130 -9.89 5.27 -0.77
C LEU A 130 -10.19 4.31 0.39
N GLY A 131 -9.17 3.61 0.90
CA GLY A 131 -9.34 2.69 2.04
C GLY A 131 -9.84 3.38 3.30
N VAL A 132 -9.33 4.57 3.60
CA VAL A 132 -9.78 5.34 4.77
C VAL A 132 -11.20 5.87 4.55
N TYR A 133 -11.57 6.28 3.34
CA TYR A 133 -12.95 6.63 3.00
C TYR A 133 -13.92 5.45 3.17
N LEU A 134 -13.58 4.28 2.64
CA LEU A 134 -14.35 3.06 2.84
C LEU A 134 -14.48 2.70 4.33
N SER A 135 -13.45 2.98 5.12
CA SER A 135 -13.50 2.82 6.57
C SER A 135 -14.51 3.78 7.23
N VAL A 136 -14.59 5.04 6.77
CA VAL A 136 -15.60 6.00 7.25
C VAL A 136 -17.01 5.47 6.98
N VAL A 137 -17.26 5.00 5.76
CA VAL A 137 -18.55 4.40 5.36
C VAL A 137 -18.86 3.18 6.23
N ALA A 138 -17.91 2.25 6.37
CA ALA A 138 -18.08 1.04 7.17
C ALA A 138 -18.47 1.33 8.62
N PHE A 139 -17.80 2.29 9.26
CA PHE A 139 -18.09 2.63 10.65
C PHE A 139 -19.44 3.34 10.81
N ARG A 140 -19.87 4.12 9.83
CA ARG A 140 -21.17 4.82 9.87
C ARG A 140 -22.36 3.90 9.65
N GLU A 141 -22.24 2.98 8.70
CA GLU A 141 -23.24 1.92 8.48
C GLU A 141 -23.54 1.13 9.77
N GLN A 142 -22.53 0.97 10.64
CA GLN A 142 -22.68 0.29 11.93
C GLN A 142 -22.90 1.24 13.12
N SER A 143 -23.30 2.49 12.87
CA SER A 143 -23.56 3.52 13.89
C SER A 143 -22.39 3.73 14.86
N ASN A 144 -21.16 3.55 14.38
CA ASN A 144 -19.94 3.60 15.19
C ASN A 144 -19.22 4.95 15.07
N GLU A 145 -19.90 6.00 15.52
CA GLU A 145 -19.49 7.40 15.33
C GLU A 145 -18.10 7.74 15.86
N GLY A 146 -17.66 7.11 16.95
CA GLY A 146 -16.32 7.33 17.51
C GLY A 146 -15.20 6.88 16.54
N PHE A 147 -15.37 5.71 15.93
CA PHE A 147 -14.43 5.21 14.92
C PHE A 147 -14.58 5.97 13.60
N ALA A 148 -15.80 6.34 13.19
CA ALA A 148 -16.04 7.15 12.00
C ALA A 148 -15.35 8.52 12.10
N SER A 149 -15.50 9.23 13.23
CA SER A 149 -14.83 10.52 13.47
C SER A 149 -13.30 10.40 13.40
N THR A 150 -12.74 9.31 13.91
CA THR A 150 -11.31 9.02 13.82
C THR A 150 -10.88 8.76 12.38
N ALA A 151 -11.66 7.98 11.63
CA ALA A 151 -11.41 7.71 10.21
C ALA A 151 -11.52 8.98 9.36
N ILE A 152 -12.44 9.91 9.65
CA ILE A 152 -12.56 11.21 8.97
C ILE A 152 -11.30 12.05 9.16
N LYS A 153 -10.74 12.10 10.38
CA LYS A 153 -9.48 12.80 10.65
C LYS A 153 -8.32 12.19 9.85
N ARG A 154 -8.26 10.85 9.80
CA ARG A 154 -7.26 10.12 9.01
C ARG A 154 -7.44 10.36 7.51
N LEU A 155 -8.68 10.44 7.03
CA LEU A 155 -8.98 10.73 5.63
C LEU A 155 -8.42 12.09 5.26
N ARG A 156 -8.67 13.12 6.09
CA ARG A 156 -8.07 14.46 5.90
C ARG A 156 -6.55 14.39 5.79
N SER A 157 -5.89 13.73 6.74
CA SER A 157 -4.43 13.57 6.72
C SER A 157 -3.93 12.81 5.49
N SER A 158 -4.64 11.78 5.05
CA SER A 158 -4.27 11.00 3.85
C SER A 158 -4.42 11.82 2.56
N LEU A 159 -5.46 12.64 2.46
CA LEU A 159 -5.69 13.53 1.32
C LEU A 159 -4.67 14.68 1.29
N GLU A 160 -4.32 15.26 2.44
CA GLU A 160 -3.25 16.26 2.55
C GLU A 160 -1.89 15.68 2.13
N ALA A 161 -1.57 14.46 2.57
CA ALA A 161 -0.34 13.77 2.19
C ALA A 161 -0.30 13.47 0.68
N GLN A 162 -1.42 13.02 0.12
CA GLN A 162 -1.56 12.80 -1.32
C GLN A 162 -1.47 14.10 -2.13
N ALA A 163 -2.05 15.20 -1.64
CA ALA A 163 -1.94 16.52 -2.28
C ALA A 163 -0.48 17.01 -2.36
N GLY A 164 0.34 16.67 -1.37
CA GLY A 164 1.78 16.89 -1.41
C GLY A 164 2.51 16.20 -2.57
N LEU A 165 1.90 15.20 -3.19
CA LEU A 165 2.41 14.51 -4.40
C LEU A 165 1.94 15.18 -5.71
N GLY A 166 1.23 16.31 -5.64
CA GLY A 166 0.65 16.99 -6.80
C GLY A 166 -0.67 16.38 -7.28
N ILE A 167 -1.33 15.59 -6.44
CA ILE A 167 -2.62 14.97 -6.76
C ILE A 167 -3.73 15.79 -6.15
N GLU A 168 -4.53 16.41 -7.01
CA GLU A 168 -5.68 17.17 -6.56
C GLU A 168 -6.79 16.23 -6.10
N SER A 169 -7.27 16.46 -4.88
CA SER A 169 -8.44 15.83 -4.31
C SER A 169 -9.34 16.90 -3.70
N ASP A 170 -10.65 16.75 -3.85
CA ASP A 170 -11.60 17.68 -3.26
C ASP A 170 -11.66 17.48 -1.75
N ALA A 171 -10.94 18.32 -1.00
CA ALA A 171 -10.92 18.30 0.46
C ALA A 171 -12.31 18.58 1.07
N SER A 172 -13.22 19.24 0.34
CA SER A 172 -14.58 19.50 0.82
C SER A 172 -15.42 18.23 0.96
N MET A 173 -15.00 17.12 0.33
CA MET A 173 -15.58 15.78 0.58
C MET A 173 -15.47 15.38 2.05
N VAL A 174 -14.38 15.74 2.74
CA VAL A 174 -14.20 15.45 4.17
C VAL A 174 -15.24 16.17 5.00
N ASP A 175 -15.52 17.44 4.68
CA ASP A 175 -16.50 18.24 5.38
C ASP A 175 -17.93 17.75 5.09
N ARG A 176 -18.22 17.37 3.83
CA ARG A 176 -19.48 16.71 3.45
C ARG A 176 -19.67 15.44 4.28
N LEU A 177 -18.69 14.54 4.29
CA LEU A 177 -18.74 13.31 5.08
C LEU A 177 -18.94 13.61 6.57
N ALA A 178 -18.20 14.56 7.15
CA ALA A 178 -18.37 14.91 8.56
C ALA A 178 -19.77 15.42 8.90
N SER A 179 -20.43 16.12 7.97
CA SER A 179 -21.77 16.68 8.14
C SER A 179 -22.93 15.73 7.83
N MET A 180 -22.68 14.61 7.14
CA MET A 180 -23.73 13.64 6.81
C MET A 180 -24.17 12.88 8.08
N ASP A 181 -25.47 12.67 8.23
CA ASP A 181 -26.02 11.75 9.25
C ASP A 181 -26.00 10.30 8.74
N ALA A 182 -25.86 9.33 9.65
CA ALA A 182 -25.85 7.90 9.31
C ALA A 182 -27.14 7.45 8.58
N SER A 183 -28.26 8.11 8.83
CA SER A 183 -29.55 7.84 8.17
C SER A 183 -29.71 8.47 6.77
N SER A 184 -28.68 9.16 6.26
CA SER A 184 -28.72 9.89 4.98
C SER A 184 -27.91 9.25 3.85
N GLN A 185 -27.34 8.06 4.08
CA GLN A 185 -26.57 7.34 3.07
C GLN A 185 -27.46 6.36 2.32
N ASP A 186 -27.86 6.72 1.10
CA ASP A 186 -28.74 5.87 0.26
C ASP A 186 -27.95 5.03 -0.76
N ALA A 187 -26.78 5.50 -1.22
CA ALA A 187 -25.94 4.78 -2.18
C ALA A 187 -24.48 5.27 -2.17
N MET A 188 -23.54 4.35 -2.36
CA MET A 188 -22.12 4.64 -2.58
C MET A 188 -21.73 4.19 -3.99
N PHE A 189 -21.10 5.10 -4.75
CA PHE A 189 -20.55 4.80 -6.07
C PHE A 189 -19.05 4.94 -6.06
N VAL A 190 -18.35 3.88 -6.44
CA VAL A 190 -16.89 3.88 -6.60
C VAL A 190 -16.57 3.45 -8.03
N ALA A 191 -15.77 4.25 -8.72
CA ALA A 191 -15.25 3.92 -10.04
C ALA A 191 -13.74 3.71 -9.95
N LEU A 192 -13.28 2.54 -10.37
CA LEU A 192 -11.87 2.25 -10.56
C LEU A 192 -11.53 2.34 -12.04
N GLY A 193 -10.44 3.03 -12.37
CA GLY A 193 -10.04 3.23 -13.75
C GLY A 193 -8.53 3.36 -13.90
N GLY A 194 -8.04 2.89 -15.04
CA GLY A 194 -6.65 3.01 -15.44
C GLY A 194 -5.78 1.79 -15.16
N ARG A 195 -4.47 1.98 -15.36
CA ARG A 195 -3.48 0.91 -15.23
C ARG A 195 -2.79 1.01 -13.89
N GLY A 196 -2.74 -0.12 -13.17
CA GLY A 196 -1.97 -0.22 -11.95
C GLY A 196 -0.46 0.00 -12.20
N PRO A 197 0.29 0.41 -11.16
CA PRO A 197 1.74 0.53 -11.25
C PRO A 197 2.39 -0.84 -11.53
N ILE A 198 3.53 -0.83 -12.20
CA ILE A 198 4.34 -2.04 -12.42
C ILE A 198 5.69 -1.91 -11.72
N LEU A 199 6.28 -3.07 -11.38
CA LEU A 199 7.62 -3.12 -10.84
C LEU A 199 8.65 -3.11 -11.98
N GLY A 200 9.35 -2.00 -12.12
CA GLY A 200 10.50 -1.84 -12.99
C GLY A 200 11.83 -2.11 -12.28
N ARG A 201 12.92 -1.88 -13.02
CA ARG A 201 14.29 -1.94 -12.53
C ARG A 201 15.01 -0.66 -12.91
N ARG A 202 15.71 -0.07 -11.93
CA ARG A 202 16.56 1.10 -12.13
C ARG A 202 17.99 0.76 -11.78
N GLN A 203 18.91 0.99 -12.71
CA GLN A 203 20.33 0.84 -12.46
C GLN A 203 20.85 2.04 -11.65
N VAL A 204 21.63 1.77 -10.61
CA VAL A 204 22.30 2.78 -9.79
C VAL A 204 23.78 2.46 -9.62
N GLY A 205 24.59 3.50 -9.49
CA GLY A 205 26.04 3.42 -9.36
C GLY A 205 26.77 4.28 -10.40
N PRO A 206 28.08 4.08 -10.56
CA PRO A 206 28.88 3.08 -9.85
C PRO A 206 29.04 3.42 -8.36
N TYR A 207 28.94 2.41 -7.51
CA TYR A 207 29.38 2.49 -6.12
C TYR A 207 30.71 1.75 -5.98
N LEU A 208 31.69 2.40 -5.36
CA LEU A 208 32.99 1.78 -5.12
C LEU A 208 32.89 0.88 -3.88
N ILE A 209 32.96 -0.43 -4.09
CA ILE A 209 33.18 -1.41 -3.02
C ILE A 209 34.64 -1.81 -3.08
N TYR A 210 35.42 -1.33 -2.09
CA TYR A 210 36.88 -1.31 -2.13
C TYR A 210 37.41 -0.56 -3.36
N VAL A 211 37.87 -1.28 -4.38
CA VAL A 211 38.40 -0.72 -5.64
C VAL A 211 37.55 -1.09 -6.86
N THR A 212 36.48 -1.87 -6.66
CA THR A 212 35.65 -2.38 -7.74
C THR A 212 34.42 -1.50 -7.92
N PRO A 213 34.17 -0.93 -9.11
CA PRO A 213 32.92 -0.24 -9.41
C PRO A 213 31.80 -1.28 -9.53
N VAL A 214 30.77 -1.14 -8.69
CA VAL A 214 29.60 -2.03 -8.67
C VAL A 214 28.36 -1.22 -9.05
N TYR A 215 27.57 -1.79 -9.95
CA TYR A 215 26.24 -1.30 -10.30
C TYR A 215 25.19 -2.18 -9.63
N PHE A 216 24.15 -1.57 -9.09
CA PHE A 216 22.99 -2.30 -8.57
C PHE A 216 21.78 -2.07 -9.44
N GLU A 217 20.98 -3.12 -9.63
CA GLU A 217 19.60 -2.99 -10.12
C GLU A 217 18.69 -2.91 -8.90
N LEU A 218 18.04 -1.75 -8.71
CA LEU A 218 17.07 -1.57 -7.65
C LEU A 218 15.64 -1.62 -8.21
N PRO A 219 14.68 -2.16 -7.44
CA PRO A 219 13.28 -2.09 -7.81
C PRO A 219 12.79 -0.65 -7.84
N GLU A 220 12.02 -0.30 -8.86
CA GLU A 220 11.37 0.99 -9.02
C GLU A 220 9.90 0.77 -9.34
N ILE A 221 9.03 1.62 -8.81
CA ILE A 221 7.62 1.65 -9.20
C ILE A 221 7.48 2.53 -10.43
N VAL A 222 7.00 1.94 -11.51
CA VAL A 222 6.70 2.64 -12.75
C VAL A 222 5.20 2.86 -12.82
N VAL A 223 4.78 4.11 -12.64
CA VAL A 223 3.40 4.52 -12.82
C VAL A 223 3.09 4.55 -14.30
N LEU A 224 2.12 3.76 -14.73
CA LEU A 224 1.67 3.72 -16.12
C LEU A 224 0.65 4.85 -16.32
N GLY A 225 1.02 5.83 -17.13
CA GLY A 225 0.15 6.96 -17.45
C GLY A 225 -1.22 6.49 -17.92
N THR A 226 -2.25 6.82 -17.16
CA THR A 226 -3.63 6.70 -17.57
C THR A 226 -4.31 8.03 -17.26
N SER A 227 -5.07 8.56 -18.22
CA SER A 227 -5.89 9.73 -17.99
C SER A 227 -7.36 9.34 -18.11
N ALA A 228 -8.11 9.56 -17.03
CA ALA A 228 -9.56 9.62 -17.06
C ALA A 228 -9.93 11.09 -16.91
N ALA A 229 -10.65 11.66 -17.89
CA ALA A 229 -11.03 13.06 -17.86
C ALA A 229 -12.07 13.35 -16.76
N SER A 230 -13.01 12.41 -16.56
CA SER A 230 -14.04 12.49 -15.54
C SER A 230 -14.70 11.12 -15.34
N ALA A 231 -15.17 10.83 -14.14
CA ALA A 231 -16.11 9.75 -13.88
C ALA A 231 -17.45 10.36 -13.46
N SER A 232 -18.57 9.76 -13.89
CA SER A 232 -19.89 10.23 -13.52
C SER A 232 -20.86 9.06 -13.45
N VAL A 233 -21.81 9.13 -12.53
CA VAL A 233 -22.93 8.19 -12.44
C VAL A 233 -24.20 8.87 -12.93
N GLU A 234 -25.02 8.11 -13.64
CA GLU A 234 -26.35 8.51 -14.08
C GLU A 234 -27.37 7.67 -13.33
N ILE A 235 -28.28 8.32 -12.60
CA ILE A 235 -29.25 7.69 -11.72
C ILE A 235 -30.65 8.03 -12.21
N GLU A 236 -31.46 7.01 -12.45
CA GLU A 236 -32.90 7.16 -12.66
C GLU A 236 -33.60 7.24 -11.31
N LEU A 237 -34.30 8.33 -11.06
CA LEU A 237 -35.05 8.56 -9.84
C LEU A 237 -36.44 7.92 -9.93
N ALA A 238 -37.10 7.75 -8.79
CA ALA A 238 -38.44 7.14 -8.71
C ALA A 238 -39.52 7.89 -9.51
N ASP A 239 -39.28 9.15 -9.87
CA ASP A 239 -40.16 9.96 -10.73
C ASP A 239 -39.89 9.79 -12.24
N GLY A 240 -38.97 8.89 -12.61
CA GLY A 240 -38.54 8.64 -13.99
C GLY A 240 -37.61 9.72 -14.56
N SER A 241 -37.21 10.70 -13.75
CA SER A 241 -36.19 11.68 -14.16
C SER A 241 -34.79 11.11 -13.97
N THR A 242 -33.89 11.47 -14.87
CA THR A 242 -32.50 11.05 -14.81
C THR A 242 -31.63 12.21 -14.33
N LYS A 243 -30.79 11.94 -13.31
CA LYS A 243 -29.80 12.91 -12.82
C LYS A 243 -28.39 12.34 -12.98
N ARG A 244 -27.47 13.21 -13.41
CA ARG A 244 -26.06 12.90 -13.53
C ARG A 244 -25.27 13.53 -12.38
N TYR A 245 -24.48 12.73 -11.71
CA TYR A 245 -23.57 13.14 -10.64
C TYR A 245 -22.13 12.93 -11.09
N ALA A 246 -21.30 13.96 -10.99
CA ALA A 246 -19.86 13.81 -11.16
C ALA A 246 -19.27 13.13 -9.92
N LEU A 247 -18.35 12.19 -10.14
CA LEU A 247 -17.62 11.54 -9.04
C LEU A 247 -16.32 12.28 -8.77
N ASP A 248 -16.02 12.49 -7.50
CA ASP A 248 -14.77 13.11 -7.07
C ASP A 248 -13.60 12.12 -7.14
N ARG A 249 -12.44 12.60 -7.56
CA ARG A 249 -11.22 11.78 -7.55
C ARG A 249 -10.70 11.66 -6.12
N ILE A 250 -10.79 10.45 -5.57
CA ILE A 250 -10.38 10.18 -4.20
C ILE A 250 -8.90 9.79 -4.06
N GLU A 251 -8.38 8.98 -4.98
CA GLU A 251 -7.03 8.43 -4.88
C GLU A 251 -6.39 8.25 -6.26
N ASP A 252 -5.07 8.42 -6.30
CA ASP A 252 -4.20 7.88 -7.36
C ASP A 252 -3.39 6.72 -6.79
N LEU A 253 -3.86 5.49 -7.04
CA LEU A 253 -3.22 4.29 -6.48
C LEU A 253 -1.76 4.15 -6.94
N GLY A 254 -1.45 4.59 -8.18
CA GLY A 254 -0.10 4.50 -8.74
C GLY A 254 0.87 5.42 -8.00
N ALA A 255 0.47 6.66 -7.80
CA ALA A 255 1.29 7.65 -7.10
C ALA A 255 1.42 7.36 -5.60
N VAL A 256 0.35 6.92 -4.93
CA VAL A 256 0.41 6.50 -3.51
C VAL A 256 1.36 5.29 -3.38
N SER A 257 1.27 4.32 -4.30
CA SER A 257 2.19 3.18 -4.33
C SER A 257 3.63 3.59 -4.56
N GLN A 258 3.88 4.52 -5.49
CA GLN A 258 5.20 5.06 -5.77
C GLN A 258 5.78 5.77 -4.56
N ALA A 259 5.03 6.71 -3.96
CA ALA A 259 5.46 7.45 -2.78
C ALA A 259 5.79 6.50 -1.61
N ASN A 260 4.92 5.52 -1.35
CA ASN A 260 5.17 4.51 -0.32
C ASN A 260 6.39 3.63 -0.63
N HIS A 261 6.64 3.28 -1.89
CA HIS A 261 7.83 2.54 -2.30
C HIS A 261 9.10 3.38 -2.11
N GLU A 262 9.05 4.67 -2.45
CA GLU A 262 10.14 5.63 -2.24
C GLU A 262 10.53 5.71 -0.75
N GLN A 263 9.55 5.68 0.16
CA GLN A 263 9.80 5.59 1.60
C GLN A 263 10.55 4.31 2.00
N THR A 264 10.42 3.22 1.23
CA THR A 264 11.14 1.96 1.50
C THR A 264 12.52 1.88 0.86
N LEU A 265 12.86 2.78 -0.06
CA LEU A 265 14.13 2.75 -0.77
C LEU A 265 15.34 2.71 0.18
N PRO A 266 15.40 3.49 1.28
CA PRO A 266 16.59 3.46 2.13
C PRO A 266 16.88 2.08 2.73
N LEU A 267 15.83 1.32 3.08
CA LEU A 267 15.95 -0.07 3.51
C LEU A 267 16.42 -0.99 2.38
N ILE A 268 15.92 -0.77 1.17
CA ILE A 268 16.32 -1.51 -0.05
C ILE A 268 17.80 -1.24 -0.39
N TYR A 269 18.28 -0.01 -0.26
CA TYR A 269 19.70 0.32 -0.42
C TYR A 269 20.56 -0.36 0.63
N ALA A 270 20.19 -0.23 1.92
CA ALA A 270 20.95 -0.81 3.03
C ALA A 270 21.11 -2.33 2.89
N ARG A 271 20.02 -3.06 2.59
CA ARG A 271 20.09 -4.52 2.41
C ARG A 271 20.95 -4.91 1.20
N THR A 272 20.86 -4.15 0.10
CA THR A 272 21.59 -4.45 -1.14
C THR A 272 23.08 -4.24 -0.94
N TYR A 273 23.45 -3.13 -0.30
CA TYR A 273 24.84 -2.80 0.03
C TYR A 273 25.47 -3.84 0.96
N LEU A 274 24.82 -4.16 2.09
CA LEU A 274 25.33 -5.16 3.03
C LEU A 274 25.51 -6.52 2.37
N ARG A 275 24.57 -6.94 1.53
CA ARG A 275 24.67 -8.20 0.79
C ARG A 275 25.84 -8.18 -0.20
N ALA A 276 26.07 -7.07 -0.89
CA ALA A 276 27.21 -6.92 -1.78
C ALA A 276 28.55 -7.02 -1.01
N MET A 277 28.62 -6.41 0.17
CA MET A 277 29.77 -6.55 1.08
C MET A 277 29.97 -8.00 1.54
N SER A 278 28.93 -8.67 2.03
CA SER A 278 29.02 -10.06 2.50
C SER A 278 29.50 -11.01 1.40
N LYS A 279 28.97 -10.87 0.18
CA LYS A 279 29.43 -11.66 -0.98
C LYS A 279 30.89 -11.36 -1.33
N SER A 280 31.30 -10.09 -1.28
CA SER A 280 32.67 -9.69 -1.59
C SER A 280 33.67 -10.20 -0.55
N ALA A 281 33.33 -10.14 0.74
CA ALA A 281 34.15 -10.66 1.83
C ALA A 281 34.33 -12.18 1.78
N LEU A 282 33.29 -12.92 1.39
CA LEU A 282 33.37 -14.36 1.17
C LEU A 282 34.30 -14.71 -0.01
N LEU A 283 34.28 -13.92 -1.08
CA LEU A 283 35.16 -14.11 -2.23
C LEU A 283 36.62 -13.80 -1.90
N THR A 284 36.91 -12.77 -1.10
CA THR A 284 38.29 -12.51 -0.63
C THR A 284 38.77 -13.55 0.38
N ALA A 285 37.92 -14.03 1.29
CA ALA A 285 38.29 -15.10 2.22
C ALA A 285 38.53 -16.45 1.51
N GLY A 286 37.75 -16.76 0.47
CA GLY A 286 37.93 -17.96 -0.35
C GLY A 286 39.08 -17.86 -1.35
N GLY A 287 39.42 -16.65 -1.81
CA GLY A 287 40.51 -16.39 -2.76
C GLY A 287 41.92 -16.38 -2.15
N VAL A 288 42.03 -16.39 -0.82
CA VAL A 288 43.32 -16.53 -0.09
C VAL A 288 43.68 -18.01 0.16
N ALA A 289 42.84 -18.95 -0.30
CA ALA A 289 43.06 -20.39 -0.21
C ALA A 289 43.44 -21.06 -1.55
N VAL A 290 44.21 -20.36 -2.40
CA VAL A 290 44.88 -20.94 -3.59
C VAL A 290 46.37 -20.64 -3.54
#